data_AF-A0A660REQ4-F1
#
_entry.id   AF-A0A660REQ4-F1
#
_cell.length_a   1.000
_cell.length_b   1.000
_cell.length_c   1.000
_cell.angle_alpha   90.00
_cell.angle_beta   90.00
_cell.angle_gamma   90.00
#
_symmetry.space_group_name_H-M   'P 1'
#
loop_
_entity.id
_entity.type
_entity.pdbx_description
1 polymer ?
#
loop_
_entity_poly.entity_id
_entity_poly.type
_entity_poly.pdbx_seq_one_letter_code
_entity_poly.pdbx_strand_id
1 'polypeptide(L)'
;MTIFEKSRRGRKAYTLPPYEFEDVGNDIPKHLLRKDPPELPEVYELDVVRHYTELARKNYGVDVGFYPLGSCTMKYNPKMNEDLANLDGFRYLHPYQPEETAQGALKLMYHLKELLCEITGMDDMTLAPAAGAHGELTGMLIVKAFHDSKNDTKRKKVIVPDSAHGTNPASASMVGYEVVEIKSSSEGLVDLKELEKNLDDETAAVMLTNPNTLGLFEKDIEKIASMAHESGVLLYYDGANLNAIMGRVRPGDMGFDIVHLNLHKTFSTPHGMGGPGSGPIGVKKHLADFLPVPVVREKDGRYYL
;
A
#
# COMPACT_ATOMS: atom_id res chain seq x y z
N MET A 1 15.52 -30.24 -1.45
CA MET A 1 16.88 -29.88 -1.04
C MET A 1 16.95 -28.39 -0.78
N THR A 2 17.19 -27.99 0.46
CA THR A 2 17.40 -26.59 0.88
C THR A 2 18.83 -26.14 0.58
N ILE A 3 19.10 -24.84 0.66
CA ILE A 3 20.48 -24.34 0.53
C ILE A 3 21.38 -24.83 1.68
N PHE A 4 20.81 -25.07 2.86
CA PHE A 4 21.53 -25.56 4.04
C PHE A 4 22.04 -27.00 3.86
N GLU A 5 21.30 -27.86 3.17
CA GLU A 5 21.74 -29.23 2.85
C GLU A 5 22.90 -29.25 1.84
N LYS A 6 23.05 -28.18 1.03
CA LYS A 6 24.18 -27.98 0.12
C LYS A 6 25.42 -27.38 0.82
N SER A 7 25.27 -26.90 2.05
CA SER A 7 26.32 -26.24 2.83
C SER A 7 27.53 -27.14 3.07
N ARG A 8 28.74 -26.58 2.98
CA ARG A 8 30.01 -27.21 3.35
C ARG A 8 30.91 -26.16 4.00
N ARG A 9 31.40 -26.48 5.20
CA ARG A 9 32.24 -25.59 6.01
C ARG A 9 33.39 -24.98 5.21
N GLY A 10 33.57 -23.67 5.33
CA GLY A 10 34.64 -22.88 4.72
C GLY A 10 34.35 -22.34 3.31
N ARG A 11 33.25 -22.73 2.66
CA ARG A 11 32.91 -22.21 1.33
C ARG A 11 32.37 -20.79 1.40
N LYS A 12 32.72 -19.98 0.40
CA LYS A 12 32.31 -18.58 0.27
C LYS A 12 31.73 -18.32 -1.11
N ALA A 13 30.62 -17.60 -1.15
CA ALA A 13 29.91 -17.22 -2.38
C ALA A 13 29.96 -15.70 -2.63
N TYR A 14 30.90 -15.00 -2.00
CA TYR A 14 31.08 -13.56 -2.15
C TYR A 14 32.55 -13.22 -2.33
N THR A 15 32.79 -12.12 -3.03
CA THR A 15 34.07 -11.42 -3.05
C THR A 15 33.78 -10.00 -2.60
N LEU A 16 34.29 -9.63 -1.43
CA LEU A 16 34.21 -8.24 -0.97
C LEU A 16 35.37 -7.45 -1.61
N PRO A 17 35.18 -6.13 -1.87
CA PRO A 17 36.30 -5.28 -2.27
C PRO A 17 37.41 -5.34 -1.21
N PRO A 18 38.67 -5.07 -1.59
CA PRO A 18 39.76 -4.95 -0.63
C PRO A 18 39.39 -3.98 0.49
N TYR A 19 39.75 -4.33 1.72
CA TYR A 19 39.55 -3.41 2.85
C TYR A 19 40.62 -2.31 2.75
N GLU A 20 40.21 -1.13 2.28
CA GLU A 20 41.11 0.01 2.04
C GLU A 20 41.32 0.90 3.28
N PHE A 21 40.65 0.57 4.39
CA PHE A 21 40.75 1.31 5.64
C PHE A 21 41.77 0.66 6.58
N GLU A 22 42.37 1.45 7.48
CA GLU A 22 43.17 0.87 8.56
C GLU A 22 42.29 -0.05 9.41
N ASP A 23 42.80 -1.23 9.75
CA ASP A 23 42.15 -2.12 10.70
C ASP A 23 42.19 -1.47 12.08
N VAL A 24 41.12 -0.73 12.40
CA VAL A 24 40.94 -0.07 13.70
C VAL A 24 40.64 -1.07 14.82
N GLY A 25 40.68 -2.38 14.54
CA GLY A 25 40.31 -3.40 15.49
C GLY A 25 38.81 -3.42 15.79
N ASN A 26 38.40 -4.39 16.59
CA ASN A 26 37.02 -4.50 17.06
C ASN A 26 36.92 -3.99 18.49
N ASP A 27 36.61 -2.70 18.66
CA ASP A 27 36.40 -2.06 19.96
C ASP A 27 35.07 -2.46 20.63
N ILE A 28 34.30 -3.38 20.03
CA ILE A 28 33.08 -3.89 20.64
C ILE A 28 33.44 -4.66 21.93
N PRO A 29 32.91 -4.25 23.09
CA PRO A 29 33.14 -4.96 24.35
C PRO A 29 32.88 -6.47 24.23
N LYS A 30 33.78 -7.29 24.77
CA LYS A 30 33.72 -8.77 24.64
C LYS A 30 32.37 -9.39 25.02
N HIS A 31 31.65 -8.79 25.97
CA HIS A 31 30.35 -9.28 26.42
C HIS A 31 29.21 -9.03 25.41
N LEU A 32 29.44 -8.16 24.41
CA LEU A 32 28.53 -7.88 23.29
C LEU A 32 28.91 -8.66 22.02
N LEU A 33 30.10 -9.28 21.99
CA LEU A 33 30.51 -10.09 20.85
C LEU A 33 29.66 -11.35 20.77
N ARG A 34 29.22 -11.65 19.55
CA ARG A 34 28.52 -12.90 19.25
C ARG A 34 29.46 -14.08 19.54
N LYS A 35 29.01 -15.02 20.39
CA LYS A 35 29.79 -16.20 20.79
C LYS A 35 29.81 -17.28 19.71
N ASP A 36 28.66 -17.52 19.09
CA ASP A 36 28.47 -18.55 18.07
C ASP A 36 28.14 -17.90 16.72
N PRO A 37 28.79 -18.30 15.62
CA PRO A 37 28.47 -17.77 14.30
C PRO A 37 27.00 -18.05 13.91
N PRO A 38 26.36 -17.20 13.09
CA PRO A 38 25.06 -17.55 12.53
C PRO A 38 25.16 -18.79 11.65
N GLU A 39 24.14 -19.63 11.68
CA GLU A 39 24.01 -20.83 10.85
C GLU A 39 23.64 -20.46 9.40
N LEU A 40 24.46 -19.62 8.75
CA LEU A 40 24.31 -19.28 7.34
C LEU A 40 24.85 -20.42 6.46
N PRO A 41 24.28 -20.64 5.25
CA PRO A 41 24.80 -21.64 4.34
C PRO A 41 26.19 -21.25 3.81
N GLU A 42 27.13 -22.18 3.87
CA GLU A 42 28.48 -22.03 3.35
C GLU A 42 28.57 -22.76 2.01
N VAL A 43 28.44 -22.02 0.91
CA VAL A 43 28.40 -22.57 -0.45
C VAL A 43 29.27 -21.75 -1.40
N TYR A 44 29.55 -22.24 -2.60
CA TYR A 44 30.19 -21.44 -3.65
C TYR A 44 29.16 -20.67 -4.47
N GLU A 45 29.57 -19.62 -5.17
CA GLU A 45 28.69 -18.77 -5.98
C GLU A 45 27.86 -19.59 -6.99
N LEU A 46 28.48 -20.57 -7.65
CA LEU A 46 27.78 -21.45 -8.59
C LEU A 46 26.66 -22.27 -7.92
N ASP A 47 26.83 -22.67 -6.66
CA ASP A 47 25.80 -23.39 -5.90
C ASP A 47 24.61 -22.46 -5.61
N VAL A 48 24.87 -21.18 -5.31
CA VAL A 48 23.83 -20.14 -5.12
C VAL A 48 23.05 -19.94 -6.41
N VAL A 49 23.73 -19.70 -7.52
CA VAL A 49 23.11 -19.51 -8.85
C VAL A 49 22.24 -20.71 -9.21
N ARG A 50 22.77 -21.93 -9.08
CA ARG A 50 22.01 -23.16 -9.35
C ARG A 50 20.80 -23.30 -8.45
N HIS A 51 20.97 -23.08 -7.15
CA HIS A 51 19.87 -23.21 -6.20
C HIS A 51 18.70 -22.26 -6.50
N TYR A 52 18.97 -20.96 -6.67
CA TYR A 52 17.89 -20.00 -6.93
C TYR A 52 17.32 -20.11 -8.35
N THR A 53 18.12 -20.53 -9.34
CA THR A 53 17.60 -20.87 -10.68
C THR A 53 16.66 -22.08 -10.63
N GLU A 54 17.02 -23.12 -9.87
CA GLU A 54 16.17 -24.31 -9.65
C GLU A 54 14.87 -23.94 -8.92
N LEU A 55 14.92 -23.04 -7.94
CA LEU A 55 13.72 -22.55 -7.25
C LEU A 55 12.84 -21.71 -8.18
N ALA A 56 13.42 -20.79 -8.96
CA ALA A 56 12.67 -19.98 -9.92
C ALA A 56 11.91 -20.86 -10.93
N ARG A 57 12.53 -21.94 -11.42
CA ARG A 57 11.90 -22.91 -12.34
C ARG A 57 10.75 -23.72 -11.73
N LYS A 58 10.62 -23.74 -10.40
CA LYS A 58 9.51 -24.40 -9.69
C LYS A 58 8.32 -23.48 -9.48
N ASN A 59 8.49 -22.17 -9.70
CA ASN A 59 7.44 -21.19 -9.50
C ASN A 59 6.70 -20.90 -10.81
N TYR A 60 5.40 -20.61 -10.68
CA TYR A 60 4.57 -20.08 -11.75
C TYR A 60 4.26 -18.61 -11.47
N GLY A 61 4.21 -17.78 -12.51
CA GLY A 61 3.97 -16.34 -12.37
C GLY A 61 3.51 -15.73 -13.70
N VAL A 62 3.23 -14.43 -13.69
CA VAL A 62 2.69 -13.70 -14.85
C VAL A 62 3.58 -13.79 -16.09
N ASP A 63 4.91 -13.84 -15.91
CA ASP A 63 5.86 -13.99 -17.00
C ASP A 63 5.83 -15.39 -17.65
N VAL A 64 5.29 -16.40 -16.97
CA VAL A 64 5.21 -17.78 -17.46
C VAL A 64 3.89 -18.03 -18.21
N GLY A 65 2.79 -17.44 -17.74
CA GLY A 65 1.51 -17.54 -18.42
C GLY A 65 0.34 -16.91 -17.65
N PHE A 66 -0.86 -17.28 -18.05
CA PHE A 66 -2.10 -16.68 -17.56
C PHE A 66 -2.32 -16.93 -16.07
N TYR A 67 -2.59 -15.87 -15.31
CA TYR A 67 -2.68 -15.90 -13.85
C TYR A 67 -3.97 -15.21 -13.33
N PRO A 68 -5.16 -15.82 -13.50
CA PRO A 68 -6.47 -15.17 -13.26
C PRO A 68 -6.87 -15.09 -11.77
N LEU A 69 -6.07 -14.46 -10.93
CA LEU A 69 -6.47 -14.18 -9.56
C LEU A 69 -7.35 -12.92 -9.48
N GLY A 70 -8.63 -13.12 -9.12
CA GLY A 70 -9.55 -12.04 -8.79
C GLY A 70 -9.00 -11.16 -7.66
N SER A 71 -9.33 -9.86 -7.67
CA SER A 71 -8.82 -8.84 -6.75
C SER A 71 -7.29 -8.59 -6.78
N CYS A 72 -6.51 -9.38 -7.53
CA CYS A 72 -5.04 -9.23 -7.59
C CYS A 72 -4.54 -8.44 -8.81
N THR A 73 -5.33 -8.34 -9.88
CA THR A 73 -4.95 -7.66 -11.14
C THR A 73 -3.56 -8.10 -11.62
N MET A 74 -3.42 -9.38 -11.94
CA MET A 74 -2.17 -10.00 -12.40
C MET A 74 -1.81 -9.59 -13.84
N LYS A 75 -1.60 -8.29 -14.06
CA LYS A 75 -1.23 -7.70 -15.35
C LYS A 75 0.26 -7.87 -15.61
N TYR A 76 0.64 -7.70 -16.87
CA TYR A 76 2.05 -7.62 -17.26
C TYR A 76 2.77 -6.53 -16.46
N ASN A 77 3.95 -6.86 -15.93
CA ASN A 77 4.88 -5.92 -15.32
C ASN A 77 5.95 -5.55 -16.37
N PRO A 78 5.88 -4.36 -16.99
CA PRO A 78 6.84 -3.93 -18.00
C PRO A 78 8.27 -4.03 -17.51
N LYS A 79 9.14 -4.72 -18.28
CA LYS A 79 10.56 -4.89 -17.88
C LYS A 79 11.32 -3.58 -17.80
N MET A 80 10.90 -2.58 -18.57
CA MET A 80 11.41 -1.22 -18.46
C MET A 80 11.24 -0.63 -17.04
N ASN A 81 10.23 -1.05 -16.28
CA ASN A 81 10.05 -0.58 -14.90
C ASN A 81 11.23 -1.00 -14.00
N GLU A 82 11.77 -2.21 -14.21
CA GLU A 82 12.95 -2.69 -13.47
C GLU A 82 14.20 -1.90 -13.87
N ASP A 83 14.37 -1.61 -15.16
CA ASP A 83 15.48 -0.79 -15.66
C ASP A 83 15.44 0.63 -15.08
N LEU A 84 14.25 1.24 -15.03
CA LEU A 84 14.03 2.57 -14.46
C LEU A 84 14.25 2.59 -12.94
N ALA A 85 13.78 1.57 -12.22
CA ALA A 85 13.99 1.45 -10.78
C ALA A 85 15.48 1.27 -10.43
N ASN A 86 16.27 0.69 -11.34
CA ASN A 86 17.70 0.42 -11.15
C ASN A 86 18.61 1.60 -11.54
N LEU A 87 18.06 2.77 -11.92
CA LEU A 87 18.86 3.97 -12.16
C LEU A 87 19.63 4.39 -10.90
N ASP A 88 20.88 4.83 -11.08
CA ASP A 88 21.77 5.20 -9.96
C ASP A 88 21.17 6.26 -9.04
N GLY A 89 20.43 7.22 -9.60
CA GLY A 89 19.74 8.27 -8.86
C GLY A 89 18.60 7.79 -7.95
N PHE A 90 18.18 6.52 -8.07
CA PHE A 90 17.27 5.86 -7.13
C PHE A 90 18.00 4.83 -6.28
N ARG A 91 18.83 4.00 -6.91
CA ARG A 91 19.54 2.89 -6.25
C ARG A 91 20.49 3.35 -5.14
N TYR A 92 21.16 4.49 -5.34
CA TYR A 92 22.15 5.03 -4.40
C TYR A 92 21.63 6.24 -3.60
N LEU A 93 20.32 6.50 -3.66
CA LEU A 93 19.71 7.59 -2.93
C LEU A 93 19.52 7.22 -1.45
N HIS A 94 20.10 8.01 -0.54
CA HIS A 94 19.87 7.85 0.89
C HIS A 94 18.66 8.68 1.32
N PRO A 95 17.68 8.12 2.08
CA PRO A 95 16.44 8.83 2.42
C PRO A 95 16.64 10.09 3.28
N TYR A 96 17.80 10.22 3.96
CA TYR A 96 18.17 11.41 4.75
C TYR A 96 19.29 12.25 4.14
N GLN A 97 19.65 12.05 2.86
CA GLN A 97 20.59 12.98 2.22
C GLN A 97 19.91 14.35 2.03
N PRO A 98 20.67 15.46 1.94
CA PRO A 98 20.10 16.78 1.72
C PRO A 98 19.17 16.82 0.50
N GLU A 99 17.98 17.40 0.65
CA GLU A 99 16.92 17.40 -0.37
C GLU A 99 17.37 18.04 -1.68
N GLU A 100 18.30 18.99 -1.63
CA GLU A 100 18.87 19.66 -2.80
C GLU A 100 19.59 18.68 -3.73
N THR A 101 20.07 17.56 -3.18
CA THR A 101 20.73 16.49 -3.93
C THR A 101 19.76 15.39 -4.40
N ALA A 102 18.49 15.47 -4.01
CA ALA A 102 17.44 14.48 -4.29
C ALA A 102 16.27 15.02 -5.14
N GLN A 103 16.41 16.21 -5.72
CA GLN A 103 15.31 16.91 -6.43
C GLN A 103 14.68 16.08 -7.57
N GLY A 104 15.43 15.21 -8.25
CA GLY A 104 14.89 14.32 -9.27
C GLY A 104 13.89 13.30 -8.70
N ALA A 105 14.21 12.69 -7.56
CA ALA A 105 13.34 11.74 -6.89
C ALA A 105 12.11 12.43 -6.26
N LEU A 106 12.31 13.58 -5.62
CA LEU A 106 11.22 14.37 -5.04
C LEU A 106 10.25 14.88 -6.13
N LYS A 107 10.76 15.30 -7.29
CA LYS A 107 9.95 15.65 -8.45
C LYS A 107 9.11 14.47 -8.95
N LEU A 108 9.70 13.28 -9.04
CA LEU A 108 8.99 12.06 -9.43
C LEU A 108 7.87 11.75 -8.43
N MET A 109 8.15 11.81 -7.12
CA MET A 109 7.16 11.59 -6.08
C MET A 109 6.02 12.60 -6.17
N TYR A 110 6.34 13.89 -6.33
CA TYR A 110 5.33 14.94 -6.47
C TYR A 110 4.45 14.73 -7.70
N HIS A 111 5.04 14.47 -8.87
CA HIS A 111 4.26 14.19 -10.09
C HIS A 111 3.40 12.92 -9.97
N LEU A 112 3.92 11.86 -9.34
CA LEU A 112 3.14 10.66 -9.09
C LEU A 112 1.93 10.97 -8.19
N LYS A 113 2.15 11.73 -7.11
CA LYS A 113 1.09 12.18 -6.21
C LYS A 113 -0.01 12.94 -6.97
N GLU A 114 0.35 13.95 -7.76
CA GLU A 114 -0.60 14.76 -8.53
C GLU A 114 -1.36 13.91 -9.57
N LEU A 115 -0.69 13.00 -10.27
CA LEU A 115 -1.34 12.09 -11.23
C LEU A 115 -2.33 11.16 -10.54
N LEU A 116 -1.99 10.63 -9.36
CA LEU A 116 -2.89 9.75 -8.62
C LEU A 116 -4.07 10.54 -8.04
N CYS A 117 -3.88 11.77 -7.58
CA CYS A 117 -4.96 12.70 -7.22
C CYS A 117 -5.91 12.92 -8.39
N GLU A 118 -5.40 13.22 -9.59
CA GLU A 118 -6.23 13.40 -10.78
C GLU A 118 -7.00 12.13 -11.17
N ILE A 119 -6.34 10.97 -11.15
CA ILE A 119 -6.97 9.67 -11.46
C ILE A 119 -8.09 9.34 -10.48
N THR A 120 -7.96 9.75 -9.22
CA THR A 120 -8.90 9.40 -8.15
C THR A 120 -9.89 10.50 -7.82
N GLY A 121 -9.70 11.73 -8.30
CA GLY A 121 -10.50 12.90 -7.91
C GLY A 121 -10.26 13.34 -6.46
N MET A 122 -9.07 13.05 -5.91
CA MET A 122 -8.65 13.46 -4.55
C MET A 122 -7.88 14.78 -4.60
N ASP A 123 -7.87 15.53 -3.49
CA ASP A 123 -7.28 16.86 -3.42
C ASP A 123 -5.81 16.85 -2.95
N ASP A 124 -5.41 15.90 -2.11
CA ASP A 124 -4.01 15.66 -1.73
C ASP A 124 -3.78 14.17 -1.43
N MET A 125 -2.52 13.74 -1.40
CA MET A 125 -2.19 12.32 -1.23
C MET A 125 -0.84 12.12 -0.54
N THR A 126 -0.75 11.10 0.31
CA THR A 126 0.52 10.57 0.82
C THR A 126 0.94 9.32 0.07
N LEU A 127 2.25 9.18 -0.17
CA LEU A 127 2.85 7.99 -0.79
C LEU A 127 3.50 7.04 0.23
N ALA A 128 3.45 7.39 1.52
CA ALA A 128 4.15 6.69 2.60
C ALA A 128 3.69 5.24 2.86
N PRO A 129 2.39 4.88 2.77
CA PRO A 129 1.99 3.53 3.16
C PRO A 129 2.53 2.46 2.18
N ALA A 130 3.07 1.38 2.74
CA ALA A 130 3.81 0.36 2.01
C ALA A 130 2.94 -0.68 1.28
N ALA A 131 1.62 -0.72 1.51
CA ALA A 131 0.70 -1.69 0.90
C ALA A 131 -0.76 -1.23 1.09
N GLY A 132 -1.71 -1.87 0.40
CA GLY A 132 -3.13 -1.51 0.48
C GLY A 132 -3.69 -1.53 1.91
N ALA A 133 -3.46 -2.62 2.65
CA ALA A 133 -3.87 -2.73 4.06
C ALA A 133 -3.19 -1.69 4.99
N HIS A 134 -1.95 -1.29 4.68
CA HIS A 134 -1.31 -0.18 5.41
C HIS A 134 -1.97 1.16 5.05
N GLY A 135 -2.41 1.31 3.80
CA GLY A 135 -3.28 2.41 3.38
C GLY A 135 -4.60 2.42 4.16
N GLU A 136 -5.29 1.28 4.28
CA GLU A 136 -6.52 1.16 5.07
C GLU A 136 -6.34 1.56 6.53
N LEU A 137 -5.29 1.07 7.19
CA LEU A 137 -4.94 1.49 8.53
C LEU A 137 -4.72 3.02 8.60
N THR A 138 -3.99 3.57 7.64
CA THR A 138 -3.72 5.02 7.55
C THR A 138 -5.02 5.81 7.36
N GLY A 139 -5.91 5.36 6.48
CA GLY A 139 -7.21 5.98 6.25
C GLY A 139 -8.11 5.95 7.48
N MET A 140 -8.13 4.83 8.21
CA MET A 140 -8.89 4.74 9.46
C MET A 140 -8.31 5.62 10.57
N LEU A 141 -6.99 5.81 10.61
CA LEU A 141 -6.36 6.80 11.49
C LEU A 141 -6.70 8.25 11.09
N ILE A 142 -6.84 8.54 9.79
CA ILE A 142 -7.33 9.83 9.29
C ILE A 142 -8.80 10.07 9.70
N VAL A 143 -9.66 9.07 9.55
CA VAL A 143 -11.07 9.11 10.02
C VAL A 143 -11.11 9.45 11.51
N LYS A 144 -10.29 8.77 12.31
CA LYS A 144 -10.19 9.00 13.75
C LYS A 144 -9.72 10.42 14.07
N ALA A 145 -8.63 10.86 13.45
CA ALA A 145 -8.08 12.21 13.66
C ALA A 145 -9.09 13.31 13.28
N PHE A 146 -9.85 13.11 12.21
CA PHE A 146 -10.89 14.03 11.79
C PHE A 146 -12.01 14.16 12.83
N HIS A 147 -12.57 13.05 13.29
CA HIS A 147 -13.64 13.08 14.30
C HIS A 147 -13.15 13.60 15.65
N ASP A 148 -11.93 13.22 16.07
CA ASP A 148 -11.29 13.74 17.28
C ASP A 148 -11.08 15.27 17.20
N SER A 149 -10.70 15.81 16.02
CA SER A 149 -10.55 17.26 15.83
C SER A 149 -11.86 18.05 16.01
N LYS A 150 -12.99 17.37 15.86
CA LYS A 150 -14.34 17.93 16.08
C LYS A 150 -14.88 17.65 17.49
N ASN A 151 -14.07 17.03 18.35
CA ASN A 151 -14.47 16.50 19.65
C ASN A 151 -15.62 15.47 19.57
N ASP A 152 -15.75 14.78 18.43
CA ASP A 152 -16.79 13.76 18.20
C ASP A 152 -16.27 12.36 18.56
N THR A 153 -16.02 12.15 19.85
CA THR A 153 -15.37 10.92 20.35
C THR A 153 -16.30 9.71 20.43
N LYS A 154 -17.59 9.87 20.15
CA LYS A 154 -18.57 8.77 20.15
C LYS A 154 -18.53 7.95 18.85
N ARG A 155 -18.02 8.54 17.76
CA ARG A 155 -17.93 7.85 16.46
C ARG A 155 -16.85 6.78 16.48
N LYS A 156 -17.27 5.54 16.72
CA LYS A 156 -16.40 4.37 16.86
C LYS A 156 -16.85 3.15 16.06
N LYS A 157 -17.90 3.25 15.24
CA LYS A 157 -18.37 2.17 14.37
C LYS A 157 -17.89 2.39 12.94
N VAL A 158 -17.44 1.34 12.28
CA VAL A 158 -17.15 1.33 10.83
C VAL A 158 -18.05 0.31 10.18
N ILE A 159 -18.81 0.76 9.18
CA ILE A 159 -19.67 -0.11 8.39
C ILE A 159 -18.86 -0.71 7.23
N VAL A 160 -18.96 -2.03 7.06
CA VAL A 160 -18.40 -2.76 5.91
C VAL A 160 -19.47 -3.67 5.31
N PRO A 161 -19.50 -3.86 3.98
CA PRO A 161 -20.36 -4.88 3.39
C PRO A 161 -19.84 -6.29 3.70
N ASP A 162 -20.73 -7.28 3.77
CA ASP A 162 -20.40 -8.70 3.91
C ASP A 162 -19.46 -9.26 2.82
N SER A 163 -19.37 -8.54 1.70
CA SER A 163 -18.50 -8.85 0.57
C SER A 163 -17.12 -8.16 0.68
N ALA A 164 -16.86 -7.32 1.69
CA ALA A 164 -15.61 -6.61 1.83
C ALA A 164 -14.40 -7.55 1.90
N HIS A 165 -13.25 -7.09 1.41
CA HIS A 165 -12.00 -7.80 1.63
C HIS A 165 -11.68 -7.84 3.12
N GLY A 166 -11.16 -8.97 3.63
CA GLY A 166 -10.93 -9.16 5.07
C GLY A 166 -9.93 -8.20 5.72
N THR A 167 -9.18 -7.42 4.92
CA THR A 167 -8.33 -6.35 5.45
C THR A 167 -9.14 -5.17 5.97
N ASN A 168 -10.29 -4.84 5.37
CA ASN A 168 -11.14 -3.73 5.79
C ASN A 168 -11.58 -3.84 7.26
N PRO A 169 -12.25 -4.93 7.70
CA PRO A 169 -12.62 -5.10 9.10
C PRO A 169 -11.40 -5.18 10.03
N ALA A 170 -10.29 -5.78 9.57
CA ALA A 170 -9.07 -5.89 10.37
C ALA A 170 -8.44 -4.51 10.62
N SER A 171 -8.33 -3.67 9.59
CA SER A 171 -7.77 -2.31 9.65
C SER A 171 -8.60 -1.40 10.56
N ALA A 172 -9.94 -1.48 10.47
CA ALA A 172 -10.84 -0.75 11.39
C ALA A 172 -10.69 -1.23 12.85
N SER A 173 -10.60 -2.54 13.07
CA SER A 173 -10.40 -3.09 14.42
C SER A 173 -9.05 -2.67 15.02
N MET A 174 -7.99 -2.57 14.21
CA MET A 174 -6.65 -2.14 14.67
C MET A 174 -6.63 -0.72 15.24
N VAL A 175 -7.52 0.17 14.80
CA VAL A 175 -7.63 1.54 15.37
C VAL A 175 -8.57 1.63 16.59
N GLY A 176 -9.17 0.49 16.98
CA GLY A 176 -10.10 0.37 18.09
C GLY A 176 -11.55 0.68 17.74
N TYR A 177 -11.93 0.59 16.46
CA TYR A 177 -13.32 0.73 16.02
C TYR A 177 -14.07 -0.60 16.05
N GLU A 178 -15.35 -0.53 16.40
CA GLU A 178 -16.31 -1.62 16.24
C GLU A 178 -16.64 -1.76 14.75
N VAL A 179 -16.63 -2.98 14.23
CA VAL A 179 -16.99 -3.25 12.84
C VAL A 179 -18.42 -3.76 12.78
N VAL A 180 -19.24 -3.07 11.98
CA VAL A 180 -20.62 -3.46 11.69
C VAL A 180 -20.69 -3.95 10.26
N GLU A 181 -20.90 -5.26 10.10
CA GLU A 181 -21.09 -5.86 8.78
C GLU A 181 -22.56 -5.72 8.35
N ILE A 182 -22.78 -5.17 7.15
CA ILE A 182 -24.11 -5.09 6.52
C ILE A 182 -24.24 -6.09 5.39
N LYS A 183 -25.43 -6.66 5.25
CA LYS A 183 -25.71 -7.64 4.19
C LYS A 183 -25.81 -6.95 2.83
N SER A 184 -25.27 -7.62 1.81
CA SER A 184 -25.54 -7.25 0.42
C SER A 184 -27.01 -7.53 0.06
N SER A 185 -27.55 -6.74 -0.86
CA SER A 185 -28.85 -6.97 -1.49
C SER A 185 -28.85 -8.26 -2.32
N SER A 186 -30.02 -8.70 -2.79
CA SER A 186 -30.13 -9.87 -3.68
C SER A 186 -29.40 -9.71 -5.02
N GLU A 187 -29.05 -8.48 -5.41
CA GLU A 187 -28.25 -8.19 -6.61
C GLU A 187 -26.73 -8.23 -6.33
N GLY A 188 -26.30 -8.46 -5.08
CA GLY A 188 -24.89 -8.42 -4.68
C GLY A 188 -24.30 -7.02 -4.56
N LEU A 189 -25.16 -6.01 -4.41
CA LEU A 189 -24.82 -4.58 -4.18
C LEU A 189 -25.14 -4.19 -2.74
N VAL A 190 -24.67 -3.03 -2.28
CA VAL A 190 -25.02 -2.51 -0.94
C VAL A 190 -26.54 -2.37 -0.78
N ASP A 191 -27.12 -2.94 0.28
CA ASP A 191 -28.53 -2.74 0.61
C ASP A 191 -28.73 -1.40 1.32
N LEU A 192 -29.40 -0.45 0.65
CA LEU A 192 -29.64 0.89 1.18
C LEU A 192 -30.45 0.90 2.49
N LYS A 193 -31.35 -0.06 2.70
CA LYS A 193 -32.15 -0.14 3.94
C LYS A 193 -31.31 -0.64 5.10
N GLU A 194 -30.44 -1.61 4.85
CA GLU A 194 -29.47 -2.06 5.86
C GLU A 194 -28.46 -0.96 6.16
N LEU A 195 -27.98 -0.23 5.15
CA LEU A 195 -27.13 0.94 5.38
C LEU A 195 -27.84 1.99 6.25
N GLU A 196 -29.05 2.42 5.87
CA GLU A 196 -29.84 3.41 6.63
C GLU A 196 -30.04 3.01 8.09
N LYS A 197 -30.35 1.72 8.34
CA LYS A 197 -30.56 1.19 9.69
C LYS A 197 -29.32 1.24 10.58
N ASN A 198 -28.13 1.12 9.99
CA ASN A 198 -26.87 1.08 10.72
C ASN A 198 -26.14 2.43 10.74
N LEU A 199 -26.57 3.41 9.93
CA LEU A 199 -26.08 4.78 10.00
C LEU A 199 -26.65 5.47 11.24
N ASP A 200 -25.80 5.64 12.25
CA ASP A 200 -26.12 6.29 13.51
C ASP A 200 -25.07 7.34 13.90
N ASP A 201 -25.26 7.97 15.06
CA ASP A 201 -24.36 8.99 15.58
C ASP A 201 -23.07 8.43 16.19
N GLU A 202 -22.90 7.11 16.23
CA GLU A 202 -21.68 6.39 16.59
C GLU A 202 -20.91 5.92 15.34
N THR A 203 -21.45 6.10 14.14
CA THR A 203 -20.82 5.68 12.89
C THR A 203 -19.74 6.67 12.46
N ALA A 204 -18.52 6.20 12.30
CA ALA A 204 -17.35 7.00 11.91
C ALA A 204 -17.12 6.99 10.39
N ALA A 205 -17.21 5.82 9.77
CA ALA A 205 -16.98 5.65 8.34
C ALA A 205 -17.73 4.45 7.73
N VAL A 206 -17.89 4.46 6.42
CA VAL A 206 -18.28 3.29 5.61
C VAL A 206 -17.13 2.96 4.66
N MET A 207 -16.65 1.72 4.67
CA MET A 207 -15.61 1.26 3.73
C MET A 207 -16.23 0.47 2.59
N LEU A 208 -16.01 0.91 1.35
CA LEU A 208 -16.56 0.27 0.16
C LEU A 208 -15.50 0.08 -0.92
N THR A 209 -15.65 -0.99 -1.69
CA THR A 209 -14.94 -1.20 -2.95
C THR A 209 -15.95 -0.93 -4.08
N ASN A 210 -15.60 -0.13 -5.08
CA ASN A 210 -16.48 0.10 -6.25
C ASN A 210 -15.67 0.11 -7.57
N PRO A 211 -15.81 -0.89 -8.46
CA PRO A 211 -16.68 -2.06 -8.36
C PRO A 211 -16.38 -2.92 -7.12
N ASN A 212 -17.41 -3.55 -6.57
CA ASN A 212 -17.30 -4.37 -5.37
C ASN A 212 -16.54 -5.68 -5.64
N THR A 213 -16.34 -6.51 -4.62
CA THR A 213 -15.53 -7.73 -4.71
C THR A 213 -16.14 -8.83 -5.58
N LEU A 214 -17.43 -8.73 -5.91
CA LEU A 214 -18.10 -9.56 -6.92
C LEU A 214 -17.86 -9.04 -8.36
N GLY A 215 -17.20 -7.90 -8.53
CA GLY A 215 -16.96 -7.25 -9.81
C GLY A 215 -18.15 -6.42 -10.30
N LEU A 216 -19.11 -6.09 -9.44
CA LEU A 216 -20.30 -5.31 -9.76
C LEU A 216 -20.11 -3.84 -9.40
N PHE A 217 -20.56 -2.93 -10.26
CA PHE A 217 -20.53 -1.50 -9.97
C PHE A 217 -21.70 -1.11 -9.08
N GLU A 218 -21.44 -0.39 -7.99
CA GLU A 218 -22.47 0.11 -7.06
C GLU A 218 -23.28 1.23 -7.74
N LYS A 219 -24.45 0.85 -8.30
CA LYS A 219 -25.31 1.74 -9.10
C LYS A 219 -25.85 2.94 -8.31
N ASP A 220 -25.98 2.79 -6.99
CA ASP A 220 -26.54 3.77 -6.07
C ASP A 220 -25.45 4.52 -5.26
N ILE A 221 -24.19 4.51 -5.71
CA ILE A 221 -23.06 5.07 -4.95
C ILE A 221 -23.25 6.54 -4.54
N GLU A 222 -23.84 7.37 -5.41
CA GLU A 222 -24.13 8.78 -5.08
C GLU A 222 -25.14 8.91 -3.93
N LYS A 223 -26.14 8.01 -3.89
CA LYS A 223 -27.13 7.98 -2.82
C LYS A 223 -26.52 7.48 -1.52
N ILE A 224 -25.65 6.47 -1.59
CA ILE A 224 -24.86 5.99 -0.44
C ILE A 224 -24.01 7.13 0.14
N ALA A 225 -23.34 7.90 -0.72
CA ALA A 225 -22.56 9.06 -0.31
C ALA A 225 -23.43 10.13 0.36
N SER A 226 -24.57 10.49 -0.23
CA SER A 226 -25.52 11.44 0.39
C SER A 226 -25.94 11.00 1.78
N MET A 227 -26.36 9.73 1.94
CA MET A 227 -26.80 9.17 3.23
C MET A 227 -25.69 9.21 4.29
N ALA A 228 -24.46 8.84 3.91
CA ALA A 228 -23.31 8.87 4.81
C ALA A 228 -22.98 10.31 5.22
N HIS A 229 -22.86 11.22 4.26
CA HIS A 229 -22.47 12.61 4.50
C HIS A 229 -23.52 13.41 5.28
N GLU A 230 -24.81 13.19 5.03
CA GLU A 230 -25.92 13.77 5.81
C GLU A 230 -25.85 13.35 7.29
N SER A 231 -25.32 12.16 7.57
CA SER A 231 -25.10 11.63 8.93
C SER A 231 -23.75 12.01 9.53
N GLY A 232 -22.92 12.77 8.81
CA GLY A 232 -21.56 13.15 9.20
C GLY A 232 -20.55 12.00 9.16
N VAL A 233 -20.87 10.92 8.44
CA VAL A 233 -20.03 9.72 8.27
C VAL A 233 -19.11 9.90 7.05
N LEU A 234 -17.84 9.50 7.17
CA LEU A 234 -16.90 9.54 6.05
C LEU A 234 -17.00 8.30 5.16
N LEU A 235 -16.84 8.47 3.85
CA LEU A 235 -16.73 7.37 2.90
C LEU A 235 -15.27 7.04 2.59
N TYR A 236 -14.90 5.78 2.82
CA TYR A 236 -13.58 5.23 2.50
C TYR A 236 -13.67 4.30 1.28
N TYR A 237 -12.85 4.58 0.27
CA TYR A 237 -12.72 3.78 -0.94
C TYR A 237 -11.55 2.80 -0.86
N ASP A 238 -11.87 1.52 -0.95
CA ASP A 238 -10.92 0.46 -1.27
C ASP A 238 -10.64 0.47 -2.79
N GLY A 239 -9.45 0.94 -3.17
CA GLY A 239 -9.04 1.06 -4.57
C GLY A 239 -8.37 -0.16 -5.17
N ALA A 240 -8.48 -1.33 -4.55
CA ALA A 240 -7.99 -2.58 -5.14
C ALA A 240 -8.58 -2.86 -6.54
N ASN A 241 -9.81 -2.40 -6.79
CA ASN A 241 -10.55 -2.61 -8.05
C ASN A 241 -10.51 -1.40 -9.02
N LEU A 242 -9.68 -0.39 -8.76
CA LEU A 242 -9.60 0.81 -9.60
C LEU A 242 -9.33 0.48 -11.09
N ASN A 243 -8.64 -0.62 -11.38
CA ASN A 243 -8.33 -1.05 -12.75
C ASN A 243 -9.57 -1.18 -13.66
N ALA A 244 -10.76 -1.42 -13.09
CA ALA A 244 -12.00 -1.53 -13.86
C ALA A 244 -12.56 -0.17 -14.33
N ILE A 245 -12.22 0.92 -13.63
CA ILE A 245 -12.86 2.24 -13.79
C ILE A 245 -11.91 3.39 -14.12
N MET A 246 -10.59 3.18 -13.98
CA MET A 246 -9.58 4.19 -14.28
C MET A 246 -9.77 4.80 -15.67
N GLY A 247 -9.86 6.13 -15.73
CA GLY A 247 -10.11 6.88 -16.97
C GLY A 247 -11.56 6.90 -17.44
N ARG A 248 -12.50 6.35 -16.68
CA ARG A 248 -13.95 6.37 -16.97
C ARG A 248 -14.73 7.16 -15.93
N VAL A 249 -14.48 6.87 -14.65
CA VAL A 249 -15.09 7.52 -13.50
C VAL A 249 -14.07 7.56 -12.35
N ARG A 250 -14.21 8.54 -11.45
CA ARG A 250 -13.26 8.75 -10.35
C ARG A 250 -13.95 8.58 -8.99
N PRO A 251 -13.36 7.86 -8.02
CA PRO A 251 -13.94 7.69 -6.69
C PRO A 251 -14.30 9.01 -6.00
N GLY A 252 -13.47 10.04 -6.15
CA GLY A 252 -13.73 11.35 -5.57
C GLY A 252 -14.94 12.07 -6.18
N ASP A 253 -15.33 11.76 -7.41
CA ASP A 253 -16.56 12.28 -8.02
C ASP A 253 -17.79 11.47 -7.56
N MET A 254 -17.59 10.22 -7.10
CA MET A 254 -18.63 9.37 -6.52
C MET A 254 -18.96 9.73 -5.06
N GLY A 255 -18.23 10.68 -4.46
CA GLY A 255 -18.42 11.12 -3.07
C GLY A 255 -17.53 10.44 -2.04
N PHE A 256 -16.49 9.69 -2.44
CA PHE A 256 -15.51 9.17 -1.47
C PHE A 256 -14.63 10.29 -0.90
N ASP A 257 -14.37 10.23 0.41
CA ASP A 257 -13.55 11.20 1.13
C ASP A 257 -12.08 10.78 1.22
N ILE A 258 -11.84 9.48 1.29
CA ILE A 258 -10.51 8.86 1.42
C ILE A 258 -10.41 7.71 0.42
N VAL A 259 -9.28 7.58 -0.25
CA VAL A 259 -8.99 6.53 -1.23
C VAL A 259 -7.63 5.92 -0.93
N HIS A 260 -7.55 4.59 -0.83
CA HIS A 260 -6.25 3.93 -0.98
C HIS A 260 -6.10 3.30 -2.36
N LEU A 261 -4.86 3.17 -2.83
CA LEU A 261 -4.51 2.53 -4.09
C LEU A 261 -3.59 1.33 -3.87
N ASN A 262 -3.58 0.38 -4.80
CA ASN A 262 -2.58 -0.69 -4.85
C ASN A 262 -1.70 -0.55 -6.10
N LEU A 263 -0.51 0.02 -5.98
CA LEU A 263 0.37 0.21 -7.15
C LEU A 263 0.86 -1.13 -7.74
N HIS A 264 1.01 -2.13 -6.88
CA HIS A 264 1.32 -3.53 -7.19
C HIS A 264 0.14 -4.33 -7.75
N LYS A 265 -1.00 -3.68 -7.98
CA LYS A 265 -2.14 -4.26 -8.72
C LYS A 265 -2.42 -3.41 -9.96
N THR A 266 -2.98 -2.22 -9.76
CA THR A 266 -3.46 -1.36 -10.86
C THR A 266 -2.33 -0.72 -11.65
N PHE A 267 -1.16 -0.50 -11.06
CA PHE A 267 -0.09 0.33 -11.66
C PHE A 267 1.19 -0.45 -11.99
N SER A 268 1.07 -1.77 -12.20
CA SER A 268 2.11 -2.65 -12.76
C SER A 268 3.40 -2.85 -11.95
N THR A 269 3.47 -2.36 -10.70
CA THR A 269 4.55 -2.78 -9.79
C THR A 269 4.49 -4.31 -9.63
N PRO A 270 5.62 -5.05 -9.69
CA PRO A 270 5.62 -6.50 -9.57
C PRO A 270 5.02 -6.98 -8.26
N HIS A 271 4.23 -8.06 -8.31
CA HIS A 271 3.67 -8.68 -7.10
C HIS A 271 4.72 -9.37 -6.22
N GLY A 272 5.87 -9.74 -6.78
CA GLY A 272 6.98 -10.35 -6.04
C GLY A 272 6.63 -11.62 -5.25
N MET A 273 5.57 -12.33 -5.63
CA MET A 273 5.01 -13.49 -4.91
C MET A 273 4.61 -13.19 -3.45
N GLY A 274 4.25 -11.94 -3.14
CA GLY A 274 3.78 -11.53 -1.82
C GLY A 274 4.21 -10.13 -1.39
N GLY A 275 5.14 -9.51 -2.12
CA GLY A 275 5.60 -8.14 -1.90
C GLY A 275 6.94 -7.87 -2.57
N PRO A 276 7.41 -6.62 -2.58
CA PRO A 276 6.83 -5.45 -1.91
C PRO A 276 5.59 -4.89 -2.61
N GLY A 277 4.97 -3.88 -1.99
CA GLY A 277 3.86 -3.12 -2.56
C GLY A 277 4.04 -1.61 -2.36
N SER A 278 2.96 -0.89 -2.59
CA SER A 278 2.80 0.52 -2.24
C SER A 278 1.29 0.80 -2.16
N GLY A 279 0.89 1.55 -1.13
CA GLY A 279 -0.48 1.84 -0.75
C GLY A 279 -0.80 3.32 -0.61
N PRO A 280 -0.61 4.19 -1.63
CA PRO A 280 -0.89 5.62 -1.49
C PRO A 280 -2.30 5.92 -1.00
N ILE A 281 -2.44 6.95 -0.16
CA ILE A 281 -3.71 7.40 0.41
C ILE A 281 -4.00 8.82 -0.07
N GLY A 282 -5.04 8.96 -0.89
CA GLY A 282 -5.59 10.24 -1.32
C GLY A 282 -6.78 10.63 -0.46
N VAL A 283 -6.96 11.92 -0.24
CA VAL A 283 -8.04 12.47 0.56
C VAL A 283 -8.64 13.72 -0.07
N LYS A 284 -9.89 14.02 0.28
CA LYS A 284 -10.51 15.32 0.01
C LYS A 284 -9.88 16.43 0.84
N LYS A 285 -10.00 17.68 0.38
CA LYS A 285 -9.32 18.87 0.93
C LYS A 285 -9.54 19.05 2.43
N HIS A 286 -10.75 18.76 2.91
CA HIS A 286 -11.10 18.91 4.32
C HIS A 286 -10.43 17.88 5.25
N LEU A 287 -9.73 16.89 4.68
CA LEU A 287 -8.96 15.87 5.40
C LEU A 287 -7.44 15.99 5.20
N ALA A 288 -6.97 16.92 4.37
CA ALA A 288 -5.56 17.02 3.97
C ALA A 288 -4.61 17.23 5.16
N ASP A 289 -5.04 17.99 6.17
CA ASP A 289 -4.24 18.28 7.37
C ASP A 289 -4.03 17.06 8.28
N PHE A 290 -4.76 15.96 8.06
CA PHE A 290 -4.63 14.71 8.82
C PHE A 290 -3.74 13.67 8.12
N LEU A 291 -3.22 13.96 6.92
CA LEU A 291 -2.30 13.07 6.23
C LEU A 291 -1.03 12.84 7.08
N PRO A 292 -0.47 11.61 7.11
CA PRO A 292 0.80 11.36 7.79
C PRO A 292 1.94 12.10 7.08
N VAL A 293 2.86 12.63 7.88
CA VAL A 293 4.06 13.33 7.42
C VAL A 293 5.25 12.40 7.22
N PRO A 294 6.21 12.75 6.34
CA PRO A 294 6.18 13.89 5.42
C PRO A 294 5.26 13.65 4.21
N VAL A 295 4.79 14.74 3.61
CA VAL A 295 4.08 14.71 2.32
C VAL A 295 4.81 15.63 1.36
N VAL A 296 5.23 15.09 0.21
CA VAL A 296 5.99 15.85 -0.77
C VAL A 296 5.21 17.09 -1.27
N ARG A 297 5.93 18.22 -1.34
CA ARG A 297 5.44 19.52 -1.78
C ARG A 297 6.35 20.12 -2.84
N GLU A 298 5.83 21.14 -3.52
CA GLU A 298 6.56 21.97 -4.48
C GLU A 298 6.39 23.43 -4.09
N LYS A 299 7.47 24.20 -4.17
CA LYS A 299 7.48 25.65 -3.98
C LYS A 299 8.62 26.27 -4.79
N ASP A 300 8.29 27.28 -5.59
CA ASP A 300 9.23 28.08 -6.37
C ASP A 300 10.18 27.23 -7.27
N GLY A 301 9.66 26.14 -7.84
CA GLY A 301 10.39 25.20 -8.68
C GLY A 301 11.23 24.18 -7.93
N ARG A 302 11.10 24.09 -6.60
CA ARG A 302 11.83 23.14 -5.75
C ARG A 302 10.87 22.21 -5.02
N TYR A 303 11.29 20.96 -4.85
CA TYR A 303 10.52 19.91 -4.18
C TYR A 303 11.12 19.62 -2.80
N TYR A 304 10.26 19.39 -1.80
CA TYR A 304 10.65 19.16 -0.41
C TYR A 304 9.66 18.23 0.29
N LEU A 305 10.04 17.68 1.45
CA LEU A 305 9.23 16.81 2.29
C LEU A 305 8.65 17.53 3.53
#